data_AF-A0A924U5R3-F1
#
_entry.id   AF-A0A924U5R3-F1
#
_cell.length_a   1.000
_cell.length_b   1.000
_cell.length_c   1.000
_cell.angle_alpha   90.00
_cell.angle_beta   90.00
_cell.angle_gamma   90.00
#
_symmetry.space_group_name_H-M   'P 1'
#
loop_
_entity.id
_entity.type
_entity.pdbx_description
1 polymer ?
#
loop_
_entity_poly.entity_id
_entity_poly.type
_entity_poly.pdbx_seq_one_letter_code
_entity_poly.pdbx_strand_id
1 'polypeptide(L)' 'MGLGCATEPDHRAKTFDLERIRADFPILQTLVHGKPLVYLDNAATSQMPQPVIDRVVRYQTTQHSNIHR' A
#
# COMPACT_ATOMS: atom_id res chain seq x y z
N MET A 1 34.74 -31.87 -13.27
CA MET A 1 34.97 -30.41 -13.21
C MET A 1 34.30 -29.82 -14.45
N GLY A 2 33.24 -28.99 -14.41
CA GLY A 2 32.52 -28.40 -13.30
C GLY A 2 31.01 -28.33 -13.63
N LEU A 3 30.21 -28.41 -12.56
CA LEU A 3 28.85 -27.88 -12.50
C LEU A 3 28.95 -26.36 -12.78
N GLY A 4 27.98 -25.65 -13.34
CA GLY A 4 26.56 -25.86 -13.50
C GLY A 4 25.91 -24.48 -13.72
N CYS A 5 24.63 -24.52 -14.09
CA CYS A 5 23.67 -23.41 -14.12
C CYS A 5 23.84 -22.35 -15.21
N ALA A 6 23.02 -22.56 -16.24
CA ALA A 6 22.53 -21.52 -17.13
C ALA A 6 21.92 -20.34 -16.33
N THR A 7 22.04 -19.17 -16.95
CA THR A 7 21.23 -17.97 -16.77
C THR A 7 19.74 -18.25 -16.58
N GLU A 8 19.11 -17.59 -15.61
CA GLU A 8 17.86 -16.79 -15.77
C GLU A 8 17.29 -16.40 -14.39
N PRO A 9 17.06 -15.12 -14.09
CA PRO A 9 16.11 -14.77 -13.03
C PRO A 9 14.70 -15.08 -13.56
N ASP A 10 14.04 -16.10 -13.00
CA ASP A 10 12.61 -16.34 -13.24
C ASP A 10 11.81 -15.15 -12.67
N HIS A 11 11.43 -14.23 -13.56
CA HIS A 11 10.51 -13.13 -13.29
C HIS A 11 9.12 -13.47 -13.80
N ARG A 12 8.57 -14.63 -13.44
CA ARG A 12 7.10 -14.83 -13.41
C ARG A 12 6.41 -13.98 -12.33
N ALA A 13 6.96 -12.81 -12.02
CA ALA A 13 6.27 -11.79 -11.29
C ALA A 13 5.18 -11.23 -12.21
N LYS A 14 3.92 -11.41 -11.78
CA LYS A 14 2.79 -10.61 -12.27
C LYS A 14 3.26 -9.19 -12.55
N THR A 15 2.94 -8.64 -13.72
CA THR A 15 3.19 -7.22 -14.02
C THR A 15 2.80 -6.38 -12.81
N PHE A 16 3.80 -5.83 -12.14
CA PHE A 16 3.60 -5.08 -10.90
C PHE A 16 3.15 -3.68 -11.30
N ASP A 17 1.84 -3.49 -11.35
CA ASP A 17 1.23 -2.22 -11.74
C ASP A 17 1.33 -1.21 -10.59
N LEU A 18 2.38 -0.40 -10.65
CA LEU A 18 2.67 0.65 -9.69
C LEU A 18 1.60 1.74 -9.67
N GLU A 19 1.05 2.10 -10.82
CA GLU A 19 0.07 3.19 -10.91
C GLU A 19 -1.23 2.79 -10.23
N ARG A 20 -1.67 1.54 -10.42
CA ARG A 20 -2.83 1.00 -9.71
C ARG A 20 -2.60 0.98 -8.20
N ILE A 21 -1.43 0.55 -7.74
CA ILE A 21 -1.12 0.51 -6.30
C ILE A 21 -1.10 1.94 -5.72
N ARG A 22 -0.48 2.91 -6.41
CA ARG A 22 -0.44 4.30 -5.94
C ARG A 22 -1.83 4.93 -5.88
N ALA A 23 -2.73 4.57 -6.79
CA ALA A 23 -4.11 5.04 -6.79
C ALA A 23 -4.90 4.61 -5.54
N ASP A 24 -4.55 3.48 -4.92
CA ASP A 24 -5.18 3.01 -3.68
C ASP A 24 -4.83 3.89 -2.46
N PHE A 25 -3.79 4.72 -2.52
CA PHE A 25 -3.35 5.60 -1.43
C PHE A 25 -3.77 7.05 -1.71
N PRO A 26 -4.95 7.50 -1.24
CA PRO A 26 -5.50 8.81 -1.60
C PRO A 26 -4.58 9.98 -1.21
N ILE A 27 -3.84 9.85 -0.10
CA ILE A 27 -2.93 10.89 0.37
C ILE A 27 -1.83 11.24 -0.65
N LEU A 28 -1.39 10.27 -1.46
CA LEU A 28 -0.33 10.48 -2.45
C LEU A 28 -0.75 11.37 -3.63
N GLN A 29 -2.05 11.64 -3.78
CA GLN A 29 -2.59 12.57 -4.78
C GLN A 29 -2.61 14.03 -4.28
N THR A 30 -2.25 14.26 -3.01
CA THR A 30 -2.36 15.57 -2.38
C THR A 30 -1.14 16.46 -2.70
N LEU A 31 -1.38 17.76 -2.80
CA LEU A 31 -0.31 18.76 -2.90
C LEU A 31 0.05 19.30 -1.52
N VAL A 32 1.35 19.29 -1.19
CA VAL A 32 1.90 19.91 0.01
C VAL A 32 2.79 21.07 -0.42
N HIS A 33 2.49 22.28 0.08
CA HIS A 33 3.17 23.51 -0.35
C HIS A 33 3.21 23.70 -1.87
N GLY A 34 2.11 23.33 -2.55
CA GLY A 34 1.97 23.44 -4.01
C GLY A 34 2.76 22.40 -4.81
N LYS A 35 3.35 21.38 -4.17
CA LYS A 35 4.11 20.30 -4.83
C LYS A 35 3.49 18.94 -4.53
N PRO A 36 3.62 17.94 -5.44
CA PRO A 36 3.17 16.58 -5.17
C PRO A 36 3.82 16.02 -3.90
N LEU A 37 3.03 15.38 -3.04
CA LEU A 37 3.55 14.72 -1.86
C LEU A 37 4.49 13.58 -2.24
N VAL A 38 5.70 13.61 -1.67
CA VAL A 38 6.66 12.49 -1.73
C VAL A 38 6.89 12.02 -0.29
N TYR A 39 6.39 10.82 0.03
CA TYR A 39 6.48 10.26 1.38
C TYR A 39 7.61 9.22 1.45
N LEU A 40 8.72 9.57 2.10
CA LEU A 40 9.91 8.72 2.24
C LEU A 40 10.15 8.22 3.68
N ASP A 41 9.17 8.38 4.56
CA ASP A 41 9.28 8.02 5.98
C ASP A 41 8.45 6.78 6.35
N ASN A 42 8.41 5.80 5.43
CA ASN A 42 7.62 4.57 5.61
C ASN A 42 8.10 3.73 6.81
N ALA A 43 9.34 3.95 7.27
CA ALA A 43 9.92 3.25 8.42
C ALA A 43 9.33 3.73 9.76
N ALA A 44 8.90 4.99 9.86
CA ALA A 44 8.23 5.51 11.05
C ALA A 44 6.75 5.09 11.09
N THR A 45 6.04 5.23 9.96
CA THR A 45 4.66 4.78 9.81
C THR A 45 4.31 4.63 8.34
N SER A 46 3.24 3.91 8.02
CA SER A 46 2.79 3.68 6.65
C SER A 46 1.47 4.37 6.35
N GLN A 47 1.30 4.78 5.09
CA GLN A 47 0.03 5.32 4.62
C GLN A 47 -1.02 4.23 4.53
N MET A 48 -2.29 4.58 4.73
CA MET A 48 -3.40 3.64 4.64
C MET A 48 -4.03 3.65 3.24
N PRO A 49 -4.21 2.49 2.59
CA PRO A 49 -4.95 2.42 1.35
C PRO A 49 -6.47 2.53 1.61
N GLN A 50 -7.23 2.95 0.60
CA GLN A 50 -8.67 3.20 0.69
C GLN A 50 -9.47 2.03 1.32
N PRO A 51 -9.23 0.75 0.98
CA PRO A 51 -9.98 -0.36 1.57
C PRO A 51 -9.84 -0.48 3.10
N VAL A 52 -8.68 -0.09 3.64
CA VAL A 52 -8.44 -0.08 5.11
C VAL A 52 -9.21 1.06 5.75
N ILE A 53 -9.15 2.25 5.15
CA ILE A 53 -9.92 3.42 5.60
C ILE A 53 -11.42 3.08 5.63
N ASP A 54 -11.95 2.52 4.54
CA ASP A 54 -13.36 2.16 4.43
C ASP A 54 -13.79 1.16 5.50
N ARG A 55 -12.94 0.16 5.80
CA ARG A 55 -13.24 -0.84 6.83
C ARG A 55 -13.30 -0.22 8.22
N VAL A 56 -12.35 0.67 8.53
CA VAL A 56 -12.29 1.39 9.81
C VAL A 56 -13.52 2.29 9.95
N VAL A 57 -13.83 3.08 8.91
CA VAL A 57 -15.01 3.95 8.88
C VAL A 57 -16.28 3.14 9.07
N ARG A 58 -16.44 2.02 8.35
CA ARG A 58 -17.60 1.13 8.50
C ARG A 58 -17.72 0.59 9.92
N TYR A 59 -16.61 0.14 10.51
CA TYR A 59 -16.62 -0.35 11.89
C TYR A 59 -17.09 0.75 12.85
N GLN A 60 -16.48 1.92 12.77
CA GLN A 60 -16.79 3.06 13.65
C GLN A 60 -18.23 3.55 13.51
N THR A 61 -18.79 3.52 12.30
CA THR A 61 -20.13 4.06 12.02
C THR A 61 -21.27 3.06 12.23
N THR A 62 -21.00 1.75 12.09
CA THR A 62 -22.08 0.74 12.07
C THR A 62 -21.91 -0.41 13.07
N GLN A 63 -20.72 -0.59 13.64
CA GLN A 63 -20.38 -1.77 14.46
C GLN A 63 -19.73 -1.41 15.79
N HIS A 64 -19.49 -0.13 16.05
CA HIS A 64 -18.79 0.31 17.25
C HIS A 64 -19.67 0.11 18.47
N SER A 65 -19.36 -0.93 19.25
CA SER A 65 -20.02 -1.27 20.50
C SER A 65 -18.98 -1.74 21.52
N ASN A 66 -19.31 -1.67 22.81
CA ASN A 66 -18.39 -2.14 23.86
C ASN A 66 -18.18 -3.65 23.75
N ILE A 67 -16.93 -4.09 23.90
CA ILE A 67 -16.49 -5.48 23.67
C ILE A 67 -16.92 -6.44 24.82
N HIS A 68 -17.76 -6.00 25.75
CA HIS A 68 -18.27 -6.82 26.84
C HIS A 68 -19.78 -6.65 26.98
N ARG A 69 -20.52 -7.22 26.03
CA ARG A 69 -21.93 -7.60 26.24
C ARG A 69 -22.09 -9.08 25.96
#